data_AF-A0A7S1V4Y1-F1
#
_entry.id   AF-A0A7S1V4Y1-F1
#
_cell.length_a   1.000
_cell.length_b   1.000
_cell.length_c   1.000
_cell.angle_alpha   90.00
_cell.angle_beta   90.00
_cell.angle_gamma   90.00
#
_symmetry.space_group_name_H-M   'P 1'
#
loop_
_entity.id
_entity.type
_entity.pdbx_description
1 polymer ?
#
loop_
_entity_poly.entity_id
_entity_poly.type
_entity_poly.pdbx_seq_one_letter_code
_entity_poly.pdbx_strand_id
1 'polypeptide(L)'
;AGGVKYSVNGILFKFAVDNAGLYSSDFIASKAAGHDLKGLKAYFNLSMDGLHFPLMCLIDYMGFRLIALSLLPISSRTHIYGTEDGGKSVKAASRTFNTLMEETATALNLRSHPVNGVLLHSAADIEGHMGDNAHFYLIDFARSMPPLYPTAGVKNSHLFRLFRPEFVRSYPKPLNPDGFSGFGSSDPDFGQCNADLATATRILYTRTVPQLGTALDKLATQGKLNLQLLKELFHSAGVNMFLLGVVRARLVNEKARKLLAIEIVARSTKVMLRQAIRRRMSELKSPAEAPYRAVVVDQLNRLFGMSDLASAHWNSSLRAQCLESFPRSLFPHENVADGDALRVYLVGEPGSSYWSLLFDRVCVLYGLQLHSAARRAFLRDPECFRHPQPFDETDLNGLGDRIKHMNIVAQAQGHALRAKTTVLVVQQDGRVARSQSQPQQQMSV
;
A
#
# COMPACT_ATOMS: atom_id res chain seq x y z
N ALA A 1 7.90 12.89 -7.76
CA ALA A 1 7.50 13.24 -6.37
C ALA A 1 8.55 14.15 -5.75
N GLY A 2 8.13 15.22 -5.08
CA GLY A 2 9.04 16.11 -4.33
C GLY A 2 9.84 15.36 -3.26
N GLY A 3 10.98 15.93 -2.87
CA GLY A 3 11.86 15.32 -1.88
C GLY A 3 13.31 15.69 -2.07
N VAL A 4 14.13 15.48 -1.03
CA VAL A 4 15.58 15.63 -1.11
C VAL A 4 16.18 14.34 -1.66
N LYS A 5 17.06 14.46 -2.66
CA LYS A 5 17.76 13.33 -3.28
C LYS A 5 19.23 13.33 -2.87
N TYR A 6 19.79 12.17 -2.57
CA TYR A 6 21.23 12.01 -2.31
C TYR A 6 21.70 10.63 -2.77
N SER A 7 22.97 10.51 -3.14
CA SER A 7 23.56 9.26 -3.62
C SER A 7 24.71 8.85 -2.71
N VAL A 8 24.70 7.59 -2.24
CA VAL A 8 25.75 7.03 -1.39
C VAL A 8 26.00 5.59 -1.82
N ASN A 9 27.26 5.22 -2.06
CA ASN A 9 27.68 3.85 -2.39
C ASN A 9 26.85 3.16 -3.48
N GLY A 10 26.53 3.87 -4.57
CA GLY A 10 25.77 3.32 -5.69
C GLY A 10 24.26 3.21 -5.46
N ILE A 11 23.74 3.82 -4.39
CA ILE A 11 22.32 3.84 -4.06
C ILE A 11 21.83 5.30 -4.06
N LEU A 12 20.79 5.56 -4.86
CA LEU A 12 20.05 6.82 -4.84
C LEU A 12 18.96 6.75 -3.76
N PHE A 13 18.99 7.68 -2.83
CA PHE A 13 17.96 7.87 -1.83
C PHE A 13 17.07 9.06 -2.19
N LYS A 14 15.75 8.88 -2.11
CA LYS A 14 14.74 9.94 -2.24
C LYS A 14 13.97 10.05 -0.91
N PHE A 15 14.09 11.20 -0.23
CA PHE A 15 13.37 11.47 1.02
C PHE A 15 11.94 11.94 0.72
N ALA A 16 10.93 11.25 1.24
CA ALA A 16 9.53 11.55 0.92
C ALA A 16 8.95 12.65 1.81
N VAL A 17 9.24 13.90 1.47
CA VAL A 17 8.77 15.12 2.14
C VAL A 17 8.11 16.08 1.16
N ASP A 18 7.21 16.90 1.67
CA ASP A 18 6.39 17.82 0.89
C ASP A 18 7.03 19.20 0.70
N ASN A 19 8.31 19.24 0.29
CA ASN A 19 9.05 20.50 0.15
C ASN A 19 8.47 21.43 -0.95
N ALA A 20 7.79 20.85 -1.94
CA ALA A 20 7.19 21.60 -3.05
C ALA A 20 5.74 22.04 -2.76
N GLY A 21 5.19 21.73 -1.58
CA GLY A 21 3.80 22.02 -1.23
C GLY A 21 2.78 21.38 -2.18
N LEU A 22 3.14 20.29 -2.83
CA LEU A 22 2.26 19.54 -3.74
C LEU A 22 1.20 18.77 -2.95
N TYR A 23 1.54 18.39 -1.73
CA TYR A 23 0.66 17.71 -0.80
C TYR A 23 0.26 18.68 0.32
N SER A 24 -0.45 18.20 1.34
CA SER A 24 -0.74 18.99 2.55
C SER A 24 0.06 18.52 3.77
N SER A 25 0.91 17.50 3.59
CA SER A 25 1.76 16.95 4.65
C SER A 25 2.77 15.93 4.12
N ASP A 26 3.87 15.77 4.87
CA ASP A 26 4.84 14.67 4.69
C ASP A 26 4.20 13.28 4.84
N PHE A 27 3.06 13.18 5.51
CA PHE A 27 2.34 11.90 5.58
C PHE A 27 1.80 11.54 4.19
N ILE A 28 1.20 12.48 3.47
CA ILE A 28 0.70 12.26 2.11
C ILE A 28 1.87 12.08 1.14
N ALA A 29 2.95 12.86 1.26
CA ALA A 29 4.16 12.65 0.47
C ALA A 29 4.70 11.21 0.62
N SER A 30 4.72 10.67 1.85
CA SER A 30 5.11 9.27 2.10
C SER A 30 4.16 8.24 1.46
N LYS A 31 2.87 8.58 1.27
CA LYS A 31 1.92 7.73 0.55
C LYS A 31 2.19 7.74 -0.95
N ALA A 32 2.45 8.91 -1.52
CA ALA A 32 2.81 9.08 -2.92
C ALA A 32 4.12 8.34 -3.25
N ALA A 33 5.17 8.48 -2.43
CA ALA A 33 6.38 7.67 -2.54
C ALA A 33 6.12 6.16 -2.45
N GLY A 34 5.09 5.77 -1.70
CA GLY A 34 4.63 4.39 -1.63
C GLY A 34 4.01 3.86 -2.92
N HIS A 35 3.60 4.73 -3.85
CA HIS A 35 3.11 4.33 -5.17
C HIS A 35 4.24 4.05 -6.15
N ASP A 36 5.41 4.66 -5.99
CA ASP A 36 6.59 4.38 -6.81
C ASP A 36 6.93 2.88 -6.78
N LEU A 37 7.07 2.30 -5.58
CA LEU A 37 7.28 0.85 -5.44
C LEU A 37 6.09 0.00 -5.95
N LYS A 38 4.85 0.51 -5.86
CA LYS A 38 3.68 -0.26 -6.35
C LYS A 38 3.59 -0.26 -7.87
N GLY A 39 3.82 0.90 -8.49
CA GLY A 39 3.85 1.05 -9.94
C GLY A 39 5.00 0.24 -10.52
N LEU A 40 6.20 0.36 -9.94
CA LEU A 40 7.34 -0.49 -10.31
C LEU A 40 6.98 -1.97 -10.27
N LYS A 41 6.35 -2.45 -9.19
CA LYS A 41 5.89 -3.84 -9.09
C LYS A 41 4.82 -4.18 -10.13
N ALA A 42 3.95 -3.25 -10.50
CA ALA A 42 2.94 -3.49 -11.52
C ALA A 42 3.57 -3.75 -12.89
N TYR A 43 4.60 -2.99 -13.27
CA TYR A 43 5.38 -3.18 -14.49
C TYR A 43 6.28 -4.42 -14.42
N PHE A 44 7.05 -4.57 -13.33
CA PHE A 44 7.95 -5.69 -13.13
C PHE A 44 7.24 -7.05 -13.18
N ASN A 45 6.01 -7.13 -12.66
CA ASN A 45 5.20 -8.34 -12.69
C ASN A 45 4.65 -8.72 -14.08
N LEU A 46 4.78 -7.86 -15.09
CA LEU A 46 4.44 -8.20 -16.47
C LEU A 46 5.53 -9.05 -17.14
N SER A 47 6.74 -9.05 -16.59
CA SER A 47 7.89 -9.78 -17.14
C SER A 47 8.15 -9.47 -18.62
N MET A 48 8.13 -8.17 -18.97
CA MET A 48 8.37 -7.72 -20.34
C MET A 48 9.85 -7.89 -20.70
N ASP A 49 10.12 -8.65 -21.75
CA ASP A 49 11.49 -8.88 -22.21
C ASP A 49 12.11 -7.57 -22.76
N GLY A 50 13.36 -7.32 -22.39
CA GLY A 50 14.11 -6.13 -22.81
C GLY A 50 13.83 -4.86 -21.99
N LEU A 51 12.82 -4.86 -21.09
CA LEU A 51 12.51 -3.73 -20.22
C LEU A 51 13.10 -3.93 -18.81
N HIS A 52 13.98 -3.02 -18.40
CA HIS A 52 14.72 -3.12 -17.15
C HIS A 52 14.29 -2.06 -16.14
N PHE A 53 14.55 -2.35 -14.87
CA PHE A 53 14.07 -1.56 -13.75
C PHE A 53 15.14 -1.40 -12.67
N PRO A 54 15.12 -0.30 -11.89
CA PRO A 54 15.95 -0.23 -10.69
C PRO A 54 15.46 -1.22 -9.63
N LEU A 55 16.40 -1.76 -8.85
CA LEU A 55 16.06 -2.34 -7.56
C LEU A 55 15.55 -1.23 -6.65
N MET A 56 14.42 -1.45 -5.98
CA MET A 56 13.80 -0.44 -5.13
C MET A 56 13.36 -1.02 -3.78
N CYS A 57 13.61 -0.28 -2.70
CA CYS A 57 12.96 -0.50 -1.42
C CYS A 57 12.48 0.82 -0.78
N LEU A 58 11.47 0.71 0.05
CA LEU A 58 10.97 1.78 0.90
C LEU A 58 11.40 1.48 2.33
N ILE A 59 12.02 2.47 2.98
CA ILE A 59 12.47 2.40 4.37
C ILE A 59 11.57 3.35 5.16
N ASP A 60 10.72 2.80 6.02
CA ASP A 60 9.98 3.58 7.02
C ASP A 60 10.79 3.58 8.33
N TYR A 61 11.21 4.75 8.79
CA TYR A 61 11.94 4.89 10.05
C TYR A 61 11.55 6.20 10.74
N MET A 62 11.23 6.15 12.04
CA MET A 62 10.94 7.32 12.86
C MET A 62 9.89 8.28 12.27
N GLY A 63 8.86 7.71 11.66
CA GLY A 63 7.81 8.47 10.99
C GLY A 63 8.16 8.96 9.59
N PHE A 64 9.40 8.90 9.16
CA PHE A 64 9.82 9.28 7.80
C PHE A 64 9.81 8.08 6.85
N ARG A 65 9.83 8.39 5.55
CA ARG A 65 9.96 7.39 4.49
C ARG A 65 11.08 7.81 3.55
N LEU A 66 11.95 6.86 3.25
CA LEU A 66 12.94 6.95 2.20
C LEU A 66 12.63 5.93 1.11
N ILE A 67 12.91 6.29 -0.14
CA ILE A 67 13.03 5.36 -1.26
C ILE A 67 14.52 5.15 -1.50
N ALA A 68 14.99 3.91 -1.52
CA ALA A 68 16.33 3.57 -1.97
C ALA A 68 16.23 2.87 -3.33
N LEU A 69 16.99 3.36 -4.30
CA LEU A 69 17.04 2.84 -5.67
C LEU A 69 18.48 2.49 -6.05
N SER A 70 18.69 1.39 -6.76
CA SER A 70 19.97 1.14 -7.44
C SER A 70 20.21 2.21 -8.51
N LEU A 71 21.45 2.70 -8.61
CA LEU A 71 21.83 3.54 -9.76
C LEU A 71 21.75 2.71 -11.06
N LEU A 72 21.28 3.36 -12.12
CA LEU A 72 21.19 2.81 -13.47
C LEU A 72 22.15 3.60 -14.38
N PRO A 73 22.65 3.02 -15.49
CA PRO A 73 23.52 3.71 -16.45
C PRO A 73 22.71 4.65 -17.36
N ILE A 74 22.04 5.62 -16.74
CA ILE A 74 21.14 6.58 -17.38
C ILE A 74 21.49 8.01 -16.97
N SER A 75 21.16 8.96 -17.85
CA SER A 75 21.30 10.40 -17.62
C SER A 75 20.23 11.15 -18.40
N SER A 76 20.15 12.48 -18.29
CA SER A 76 19.22 13.28 -19.11
C SER A 76 19.45 13.11 -20.63
N ARG A 77 20.65 12.70 -21.06
CA ARG A 77 20.94 12.40 -22.47
C ARG A 77 20.32 11.10 -22.96
N THR A 78 20.08 10.14 -22.06
CA THR A 78 19.53 8.82 -22.40
C THR A 78 18.00 8.79 -22.43
N HIS A 79 17.34 9.88 -22.02
CA HIS A 79 15.89 10.00 -21.94
C HIS A 79 15.23 10.00 -23.33
N ILE A 80 14.33 9.03 -23.56
CA ILE A 80 13.69 8.76 -24.87
C ILE A 80 12.16 8.69 -24.81
N TYR A 81 11.53 8.62 -23.63
CA TYR A 81 10.09 8.46 -23.49
C TYR A 81 9.55 9.17 -22.25
N GLY A 82 8.42 9.84 -22.37
CA GLY A 82 7.78 10.58 -21.27
C GLY A 82 8.33 11.99 -21.11
N THR A 83 8.28 12.52 -19.88
CA THR A 83 8.76 13.86 -19.54
C THR A 83 9.56 13.90 -18.24
N GLU A 84 10.68 14.60 -18.25
CA GLU A 84 11.53 14.84 -17.05
C GLU A 84 11.33 16.25 -16.46
N ASP A 85 10.53 17.11 -17.11
CA ASP A 85 10.42 18.55 -16.81
C ASP A 85 8.96 19.03 -16.58
N GLY A 86 8.07 18.10 -16.26
CA GLY A 86 6.67 18.40 -15.97
C GLY A 86 5.84 18.71 -17.21
N GLY A 87 6.25 18.17 -18.37
CA GLY A 87 5.51 18.22 -19.62
C GLY A 87 5.96 19.33 -20.56
N LYS A 88 7.01 20.10 -20.23
CA LYS A 88 7.54 21.14 -21.14
C LYS A 88 8.17 20.50 -22.37
N SER A 89 8.85 19.37 -22.19
CA SER A 89 9.31 18.48 -23.25
C SER A 89 8.75 17.08 -23.03
N VAL A 90 8.23 16.48 -24.11
CA VAL A 90 7.66 15.13 -24.12
C VAL A 90 8.33 14.34 -25.24
N LYS A 91 8.77 13.11 -24.95
CA LYS A 91 9.48 12.26 -25.90
C LYS A 91 8.75 10.92 -26.10
N ALA A 92 8.91 10.36 -27.30
CA ALA A 92 8.56 8.99 -27.65
C ALA A 92 9.48 8.53 -28.81
N ALA A 93 10.79 8.67 -28.60
CA ALA A 93 11.80 8.69 -29.67
C ALA A 93 12.17 7.30 -30.24
N SER A 94 11.90 6.21 -29.51
CA SER A 94 12.25 4.85 -29.92
C SER A 94 11.01 4.04 -30.23
N ARG A 95 10.86 3.60 -31.48
CA ARG A 95 9.73 2.75 -31.92
C ARG A 95 9.66 1.45 -31.11
N THR A 96 10.79 0.78 -30.91
CA THR A 96 10.87 -0.46 -30.13
C THR A 96 10.43 -0.24 -28.69
N PHE A 97 10.87 0.86 -28.07
CA PHE A 97 10.44 1.19 -26.70
C PHE A 97 8.96 1.54 -26.64
N ASN A 98 8.44 2.27 -27.61
CA ASN A 98 7.02 2.62 -27.67
C ASN A 98 6.14 1.37 -27.81
N THR A 99 6.55 0.38 -28.60
CA THR A 99 5.87 -0.92 -28.69
C THR A 99 5.86 -1.66 -27.35
N LEU A 100 7.00 -1.73 -26.63
CA LEU A 100 7.03 -2.29 -25.28
C LEU A 100 6.07 -1.56 -24.34
N MET A 101 6.02 -0.22 -24.42
CA MET A 101 5.11 0.58 -23.60
C MET A 101 3.64 0.34 -23.96
N GLU A 102 3.30 0.18 -25.23
CA GLU A 102 1.95 -0.19 -25.68
C GLU A 102 1.51 -1.56 -25.17
N GLU A 103 2.39 -2.55 -25.23
CA GLU A 103 2.14 -3.88 -24.67
C GLU A 103 1.95 -3.82 -23.14
N THR A 104 2.78 -3.05 -22.44
CA THR A 104 2.63 -2.85 -20.99
C THR A 104 1.31 -2.18 -20.64
N ALA A 105 0.90 -1.18 -21.42
CA ALA A 105 -0.34 -0.44 -21.23
C ALA A 105 -1.55 -1.34 -21.43
N THR A 106 -1.52 -2.16 -22.48
CA THR A 106 -2.55 -3.17 -22.76
C THR A 106 -2.69 -4.14 -21.60
N ALA A 107 -1.58 -4.69 -21.10
CA ALA A 107 -1.59 -5.64 -19.98
C ALA A 107 -2.04 -5.01 -18.64
N LEU A 108 -1.84 -3.70 -18.47
CA LEU A 108 -2.30 -2.95 -17.29
C LEU A 108 -3.69 -2.32 -17.48
N ASN A 109 -4.29 -2.45 -18.68
CA ASN A 109 -5.53 -1.80 -19.08
C ASN A 109 -5.49 -0.26 -18.94
N LEU A 110 -4.39 0.33 -19.40
CA LEU A 110 -4.17 1.78 -19.46
C LEU A 110 -4.53 2.31 -20.85
N ARG A 111 -5.19 3.47 -20.88
CA ARG A 111 -5.50 4.17 -22.13
C ARG A 111 -4.28 4.96 -22.60
N SER A 112 -3.95 4.86 -23.88
CA SER A 112 -3.03 5.76 -24.58
C SER A 112 -3.66 7.14 -24.80
N HIS A 113 -2.87 8.20 -24.66
CA HIS A 113 -3.34 9.58 -24.84
C HIS A 113 -2.20 10.50 -25.33
N PRO A 114 -2.52 11.56 -26.08
CA PRO A 114 -1.53 12.54 -26.50
C PRO A 114 -1.19 13.51 -25.37
N VAL A 115 0.10 13.77 -25.17
CA VAL A 115 0.64 14.78 -24.27
C VAL A 115 1.51 15.72 -25.10
N ASN A 116 1.07 16.97 -25.25
CA ASN A 116 1.68 17.97 -26.14
C ASN A 116 1.97 17.44 -27.55
N GLY A 117 1.00 16.73 -28.13
CA GLY A 117 1.07 16.18 -29.48
C GLY A 117 1.84 14.86 -29.61
N VAL A 118 2.47 14.37 -28.54
CA VAL A 118 3.17 13.08 -28.51
C VAL A 118 2.26 12.02 -27.91
N LEU A 119 2.03 10.92 -28.64
CA LEU A 119 1.25 9.80 -28.13
C LEU A 119 2.05 9.02 -27.10
N LEU A 120 1.51 8.93 -25.88
CA LEU A 120 2.04 8.08 -24.82
C LEU A 120 1.05 6.96 -24.51
N HIS A 121 1.58 5.85 -24.01
CA HIS A 121 0.85 4.65 -23.63
C HIS A 121 0.74 4.50 -22.09
N SER A 122 1.40 5.38 -21.35
CA SER A 122 1.33 5.43 -19.89
C SER A 122 1.30 6.88 -19.39
N ALA A 123 1.35 7.06 -18.07
CA ALA A 123 1.45 8.37 -17.44
C ALA A 123 2.66 9.15 -18.00
N ALA A 124 2.47 10.44 -18.23
CA ALA A 124 3.47 11.30 -18.83
C ALA A 124 4.78 11.39 -18.03
N ASP A 125 4.70 11.26 -16.71
CA ASP A 125 5.83 11.32 -15.78
C ASP A 125 6.55 9.98 -15.57
N ILE A 126 6.14 8.93 -16.30
CA ILE A 126 6.98 7.74 -16.43
C ILE A 126 8.08 8.05 -17.45
N GLU A 127 9.33 7.90 -17.02
CA GLU A 127 10.49 8.17 -17.85
C GLU A 127 11.10 6.87 -18.39
N GLY A 128 11.30 6.82 -19.70
CA GLY A 128 12.00 5.75 -20.40
C GLY A 128 13.36 6.18 -20.92
N HIS A 129 14.36 5.31 -20.77
CA HIS A 129 15.75 5.58 -21.13
C HIS A 129 16.35 4.45 -21.98
N MET A 130 17.17 4.82 -22.96
CA MET A 130 18.14 3.92 -23.59
C MET A 130 19.48 4.09 -22.85
N GLY A 131 19.77 3.22 -21.88
CA GLY A 131 20.99 3.33 -21.09
C GLY A 131 22.26 3.22 -21.92
N ASP A 132 23.38 3.69 -21.37
CA ASP A 132 24.68 3.69 -22.06
C ASP A 132 25.19 2.27 -22.38
N ASN A 133 24.60 1.25 -21.75
CA ASN A 133 24.82 -0.16 -22.00
C ASN A 133 23.82 -0.79 -22.99
N ALA A 134 23.10 0.03 -23.77
CA ALA A 134 22.11 -0.39 -24.76
C ALA A 134 20.92 -1.20 -24.20
N HIS A 135 20.59 -1.00 -22.91
CA HIS A 135 19.38 -1.56 -22.30
C HIS A 135 18.31 -0.50 -22.09
N PHE A 136 17.05 -0.89 -22.26
CA PHE A 136 15.91 -0.03 -21.96
C PHE A 136 15.60 -0.04 -20.47
N TYR A 137 15.50 1.14 -19.87
CA TYR A 137 15.16 1.33 -18.46
C TYR A 137 13.89 2.15 -18.30
N LEU A 138 13.05 1.77 -17.33
CA LEU A 138 11.85 2.52 -16.94
C LEU A 138 11.99 3.00 -15.49
N ILE A 139 11.65 4.27 -15.23
CA ILE A 139 11.69 4.87 -13.88
C ILE A 139 10.45 5.76 -13.62
N ASP A 140 10.37 6.27 -12.38
CA ASP A 140 9.37 7.23 -11.90
C ASP A 140 7.90 6.74 -11.99
N PHE A 141 7.59 5.74 -11.15
CA PHE A 141 6.36 4.97 -11.18
C PHE A 141 5.23 5.51 -10.29
N ALA A 142 5.36 6.74 -9.77
CA ALA A 142 4.47 7.25 -8.74
C ALA A 142 3.00 7.37 -9.19
N ARG A 143 2.76 7.62 -10.49
CA ARG A 143 1.43 7.77 -11.10
C ARG A 143 1.10 6.69 -12.13
N SER A 144 1.73 5.52 -12.06
CA SER A 144 1.51 4.42 -13.01
C SER A 144 0.05 3.96 -13.14
N MET A 145 -0.76 4.12 -12.08
CA MET A 145 -2.17 3.70 -12.11
C MET A 145 -3.10 4.92 -12.18
N PRO A 146 -4.24 4.82 -12.90
CA PRO A 146 -5.19 5.91 -13.03
C PRO A 146 -5.72 6.44 -11.70
N PRO A 147 -5.96 7.75 -11.58
CA PRO A 147 -6.50 8.35 -10.38
C PRO A 147 -7.99 8.06 -10.20
N LEU A 148 -8.43 7.95 -8.94
CA LEU A 148 -9.85 8.07 -8.61
C LEU A 148 -10.30 9.52 -8.84
N TYR A 149 -11.61 9.70 -8.98
CA TYR A 149 -12.22 11.02 -9.00
C TYR A 149 -11.73 11.87 -7.80
N PRO A 150 -11.32 13.13 -8.04
CA PRO A 150 -10.76 13.97 -7.00
C PRO A 150 -11.68 14.11 -5.80
N THR A 151 -11.13 13.97 -4.60
CA THR A 151 -11.89 14.11 -3.36
C THR A 151 -11.95 15.58 -2.96
N ALA A 152 -13.16 16.12 -2.80
CA ALA A 152 -13.36 17.48 -2.32
C ALA A 152 -12.62 17.73 -0.99
N GLY A 153 -11.98 18.89 -0.86
CA GLY A 153 -11.19 19.27 0.31
C GLY A 153 -9.82 18.59 0.43
N VAL A 154 -9.45 17.69 -0.49
CA VAL A 154 -8.15 17.02 -0.48
C VAL A 154 -7.30 17.52 -1.64
N LYS A 155 -6.34 18.41 -1.32
CA LYS A 155 -5.42 19.00 -2.31
C LYS A 155 -4.72 17.91 -3.12
N ASN A 156 -4.77 18.07 -4.46
CA ASN A 156 -4.09 17.20 -5.42
C ASN A 156 -4.32 15.70 -5.19
N SER A 157 -5.53 15.30 -4.78
CA SER A 157 -5.83 13.89 -4.46
C SER A 157 -5.58 12.94 -5.63
N HIS A 158 -5.69 13.42 -6.87
CA HIS A 158 -5.39 12.65 -8.08
C HIS A 158 -3.92 12.16 -8.12
N LEU A 159 -2.99 12.81 -7.43
CA LEU A 159 -1.58 12.37 -7.39
C LEU A 159 -1.32 11.17 -6.48
N PHE A 160 -2.25 10.82 -5.58
CA PHE A 160 -2.00 9.78 -4.57
C PHE A 160 -3.21 8.91 -4.21
N ARG A 161 -4.41 9.21 -4.71
CA ARG A 161 -5.58 8.32 -4.63
C ARG A 161 -5.77 7.66 -5.98
N LEU A 162 -4.96 6.63 -6.24
CA LEU A 162 -4.95 5.88 -7.48
C LEU A 162 -5.77 4.59 -7.36
N PHE A 163 -6.34 4.14 -8.46
CA PHE A 163 -6.98 2.84 -8.55
C PHE A 163 -5.97 1.73 -8.29
N ARG A 164 -6.49 0.61 -7.81
CA ARG A 164 -5.71 -0.61 -7.68
C ARG A 164 -5.52 -1.27 -9.05
N PRO A 165 -4.34 -1.81 -9.38
CA PRO A 165 -4.14 -2.55 -10.63
C PRO A 165 -5.16 -3.67 -10.81
N GLU A 166 -5.54 -4.34 -9.72
CA GLU A 166 -6.54 -5.42 -9.75
C GLU A 166 -7.92 -4.91 -10.24
N PHE A 167 -8.34 -3.71 -9.82
CA PHE A 167 -9.57 -3.08 -10.31
C PHE A 167 -9.41 -2.66 -11.78
N VAL A 168 -8.33 -1.96 -12.11
CA VAL A 168 -8.10 -1.40 -13.46
C VAL A 168 -8.07 -2.52 -14.50
N ARG A 169 -7.33 -3.61 -14.26
CA ARG A 169 -7.26 -4.76 -15.17
C ARG A 169 -8.60 -5.45 -15.39
N SER A 170 -9.47 -5.46 -14.38
CA SER A 170 -10.82 -6.04 -14.49
C SER A 170 -11.85 -5.09 -15.10
N TYR A 171 -11.51 -3.81 -15.27
CA TYR A 171 -12.43 -2.80 -15.75
C TYR A 171 -12.65 -2.95 -17.27
N PRO A 172 -13.89 -2.85 -17.79
CA PRO A 172 -14.18 -3.19 -19.19
C PRO A 172 -13.49 -2.33 -20.26
N LYS A 173 -13.00 -1.15 -19.88
CA LYS A 173 -12.38 -0.18 -20.80
C LYS A 173 -11.02 0.28 -20.25
N PRO A 174 -10.02 0.54 -21.08
CA PRO A 174 -8.77 1.16 -20.61
C PRO A 174 -9.01 2.54 -19.97
N LEU A 175 -8.27 2.84 -18.91
CA LEU A 175 -8.40 4.09 -18.15
C LEU A 175 -7.17 4.99 -18.31
N ASN A 176 -7.38 6.30 -18.44
CA ASN A 176 -6.30 7.27 -18.64
C ASN A 176 -5.51 7.48 -17.33
N PRO A 177 -4.18 7.21 -17.31
CA PRO A 177 -3.36 7.38 -16.11
C PRO A 177 -3.10 8.84 -15.70
N ASP A 178 -3.22 9.79 -16.63
CA ASP A 178 -3.03 11.24 -16.42
C ASP A 178 -4.34 12.01 -16.16
N GLY A 179 -5.44 11.31 -15.86
CA GLY A 179 -6.70 11.95 -15.53
C GLY A 179 -6.60 13.04 -14.45
N PHE A 180 -7.38 14.10 -14.60
CA PHE A 180 -7.41 15.27 -13.71
C PHE A 180 -6.05 15.99 -13.52
N SER A 181 -5.03 15.67 -14.31
CA SER A 181 -3.73 16.35 -14.28
C SER A 181 -3.59 17.34 -15.44
N GLY A 182 -2.58 18.22 -15.36
CA GLY A 182 -2.25 19.14 -16.45
C GLY A 182 -1.74 18.45 -17.72
N PHE A 183 -1.28 17.20 -17.64
CA PHE A 183 -0.71 16.48 -18.79
C PHE A 183 -1.75 16.15 -19.87
N GLY A 184 -3.02 16.02 -19.50
CA GLY A 184 -4.07 15.73 -20.47
C GLY A 184 -4.60 16.95 -21.21
N SER A 185 -4.08 18.16 -20.97
CA SER A 185 -4.66 19.39 -21.56
C SER A 185 -4.65 19.43 -23.09
N SER A 186 -3.74 18.70 -23.73
CA SER A 186 -3.65 18.58 -25.19
C SER A 186 -4.51 17.46 -25.77
N ASP A 187 -5.10 16.59 -24.94
CA ASP A 187 -5.95 15.49 -25.39
C ASP A 187 -7.36 16.00 -25.73
N PRO A 188 -7.80 15.92 -27.01
CA PRO A 188 -9.15 16.33 -27.40
C PRO A 188 -10.25 15.59 -26.61
N ASP A 189 -9.97 14.36 -26.18
CA ASP A 189 -10.90 13.54 -25.40
C ASP A 189 -10.69 13.67 -23.89
N PHE A 190 -9.92 14.64 -23.40
CA PHE A 190 -9.59 14.72 -21.98
C PHE A 190 -10.82 14.83 -21.08
N GLY A 191 -11.85 15.55 -21.53
CA GLY A 191 -13.16 15.61 -20.86
C GLY A 191 -13.79 14.22 -20.70
N GLN A 192 -13.78 13.43 -21.77
CA GLN A 192 -14.30 12.06 -21.75
C GLN A 192 -13.43 11.13 -20.90
N CYS A 193 -12.09 11.27 -20.93
CA CYS A 193 -11.19 10.55 -20.04
C CYS A 193 -11.57 10.75 -18.56
N ASN A 194 -11.80 12.00 -18.18
CA ASN A 194 -12.15 12.35 -16.80
C ASN A 194 -13.56 11.82 -16.43
N ALA A 195 -14.51 11.84 -17.37
CA ALA A 195 -15.83 11.25 -17.19
C ALA A 195 -15.79 9.72 -17.02
N ASP A 196 -14.90 9.03 -17.76
CA ASP A 196 -14.69 7.59 -17.62
C ASP A 196 -14.11 7.24 -16.25
N LEU A 197 -13.15 8.03 -15.75
CA LEU A 197 -12.60 7.85 -14.40
C LEU A 197 -13.61 8.15 -13.29
N ALA A 198 -14.48 9.15 -13.49
CA ALA A 198 -15.60 9.41 -12.59
C ALA A 198 -16.56 8.21 -12.54
N THR A 199 -16.88 7.63 -13.70
CA THR A 199 -17.73 6.43 -13.81
C THR A 199 -17.08 5.21 -13.16
N ALA A 200 -15.81 4.97 -13.42
CA ALA A 200 -15.04 3.90 -12.78
C ALA A 200 -15.00 4.05 -11.26
N THR A 201 -14.83 5.29 -10.78
CA THR A 201 -14.85 5.60 -9.34
C THR A 201 -16.23 5.28 -8.76
N ARG A 202 -17.31 5.71 -9.42
CA ARG A 202 -18.66 5.38 -8.99
C ARG A 202 -18.87 3.86 -8.91
N ILE A 203 -18.43 3.10 -9.90
CA ILE A 203 -18.54 1.63 -9.92
C ILE A 203 -17.78 0.99 -8.76
N LEU A 204 -16.57 1.46 -8.45
CA LEU A 204 -15.80 1.00 -7.30
C LEU A 204 -16.61 1.15 -6.00
N TYR A 205 -17.26 2.30 -5.79
CA TYR A 205 -18.03 2.57 -4.57
C TYR A 205 -19.41 1.90 -4.54
N THR A 206 -20.10 1.78 -5.67
CA THR A 206 -21.50 1.32 -5.71
C THR A 206 -21.64 -0.16 -6.04
N ARG A 207 -20.61 -0.81 -6.60
CA ARG A 207 -20.62 -2.24 -6.92
C ARG A 207 -19.51 -3.00 -6.21
N THR A 208 -18.25 -2.63 -6.43
CA THR A 208 -17.10 -3.40 -5.93
C THR A 208 -16.99 -3.40 -4.41
N VAL A 209 -17.15 -2.23 -3.77
CA VAL A 209 -17.13 -2.11 -2.31
C VAL A 209 -18.25 -2.92 -1.65
N PRO A 210 -19.53 -2.83 -2.08
CA PRO A 210 -20.58 -3.71 -1.56
C PRO A 210 -20.30 -5.20 -1.75
N GLN A 211 -19.80 -5.62 -2.92
CA GLN A 211 -19.43 -7.02 -3.17
C GLN A 211 -18.35 -7.52 -2.22
N LEU A 212 -17.31 -6.71 -1.97
CA LEU A 212 -16.31 -7.01 -0.94
C LEU A 212 -16.95 -7.11 0.44
N GLY A 213 -17.86 -6.20 0.79
CA GLY A 213 -18.60 -6.24 2.05
C GLY A 213 -19.30 -7.58 2.28
N THR A 214 -20.10 -8.03 1.30
CA THR A 214 -20.78 -9.33 1.33
C THR A 214 -19.81 -10.50 1.47
N ALA A 215 -18.66 -10.46 0.77
CA ALA A 215 -17.65 -11.50 0.86
C ALA A 215 -17.01 -11.57 2.26
N LEU A 216 -16.72 -10.42 2.87
CA LEU A 216 -16.17 -10.33 4.22
C LEU A 216 -17.17 -10.85 5.26
N ASP A 217 -18.45 -10.45 5.15
CA ASP A 217 -19.51 -10.96 6.03
C ASP A 217 -19.64 -12.48 5.94
N LYS A 218 -19.61 -13.04 4.72
CA LYS A 218 -19.65 -14.50 4.50
C LYS A 218 -18.45 -15.20 5.17
N LEU A 219 -17.24 -14.68 4.98
CA LEU A 219 -16.03 -15.25 5.60
C LEU A 219 -16.07 -15.15 7.13
N ALA A 220 -16.64 -14.07 7.68
CA ALA A 220 -16.78 -13.89 9.11
C ALA A 220 -17.76 -14.90 9.71
N THR A 221 -18.91 -15.12 9.06
CA THR A 221 -19.89 -16.15 9.45
C THR A 221 -19.28 -17.55 9.41
N GLN A 222 -18.38 -17.82 8.46
CA GLN A 222 -17.66 -19.09 8.36
C GLN A 222 -16.48 -19.22 9.35
N GLY A 223 -16.21 -18.21 10.18
CA GLY A 223 -15.07 -18.20 11.09
C GLY A 223 -13.70 -18.05 10.41
N LYS A 224 -13.67 -17.76 9.11
CA LYS A 224 -12.43 -17.69 8.28
C LYS A 224 -11.83 -16.29 8.18
N LEU A 225 -12.56 -15.26 8.60
CA LEU A 225 -12.07 -13.88 8.57
C LEU A 225 -11.15 -13.57 9.76
N ASN A 226 -9.96 -13.02 9.48
CA ASN A 226 -9.01 -12.51 10.47
C ASN A 226 -8.28 -11.25 9.95
N LEU A 227 -7.56 -10.54 10.82
CA LEU A 227 -6.88 -9.27 10.50
C LEU A 227 -5.73 -9.44 9.50
N GLN A 228 -5.06 -10.59 9.50
CA GLN A 228 -3.93 -10.88 8.64
C GLN A 228 -4.38 -10.94 7.17
N LEU A 229 -5.58 -11.48 6.91
CA LEU A 229 -6.15 -11.62 5.57
C LEU A 229 -6.76 -10.34 5.00
N LEU A 230 -7.16 -9.37 5.85
CA LEU A 230 -7.92 -8.18 5.39
C LEU A 230 -7.22 -7.43 4.25
N LYS A 231 -5.90 -7.23 4.36
CA LYS A 231 -5.14 -6.53 3.33
C LYS A 231 -5.22 -7.25 1.99
N GLU A 232 -5.07 -8.56 1.99
CA GLU A 232 -5.08 -9.39 0.78
C GLU A 232 -6.47 -9.42 0.15
N LEU A 233 -7.52 -9.59 0.97
CA LEU A 233 -8.92 -9.58 0.51
C LEU A 233 -9.33 -8.24 -0.10
N PHE A 234 -8.92 -7.11 0.49
CA PHE A 234 -9.16 -5.79 -0.09
C PHE A 234 -8.43 -5.65 -1.43
N HIS A 235 -7.15 -6.04 -1.47
CA HIS A 235 -6.33 -5.89 -2.65
C HIS A 235 -6.80 -6.76 -3.82
N SER A 236 -7.13 -8.03 -3.57
CA SER A 236 -7.62 -8.95 -4.61
C SER A 236 -8.98 -8.52 -5.17
N ALA A 237 -9.82 -7.86 -4.35
CA ALA A 237 -11.06 -7.24 -4.80
C ALA A 237 -10.87 -5.89 -5.53
N GLY A 238 -9.63 -5.41 -5.70
CA GLY A 238 -9.37 -4.11 -6.31
C GLY A 238 -9.73 -2.91 -5.42
N VAL A 239 -9.93 -3.11 -4.12
CA VAL A 239 -10.31 -2.06 -3.17
C VAL A 239 -9.10 -1.55 -2.38
N ASN A 240 -8.90 -0.24 -2.37
CA ASN A 240 -7.84 0.38 -1.61
C ASN A 240 -8.13 0.39 -0.10
N MET A 241 -7.10 0.21 0.74
CA MET A 241 -7.24 0.24 2.20
C MET A 241 -7.73 1.58 2.77
N PHE A 242 -7.62 2.70 2.04
CA PHE A 242 -8.21 3.97 2.50
C PHE A 242 -9.75 3.95 2.49
N LEU A 243 -10.35 2.97 1.82
CA LEU A 243 -11.80 2.73 1.80
C LEU A 243 -12.29 1.85 2.95
N LEU A 244 -11.43 1.54 3.94
CA LEU A 244 -11.80 0.73 5.11
C LEU A 244 -13.11 1.20 5.77
N GLY A 245 -13.25 2.51 6.01
CA GLY A 245 -14.46 3.06 6.62
C GLY A 245 -15.71 2.86 5.76
N VAL A 246 -15.58 3.07 4.44
CA VAL A 246 -16.68 2.88 3.49
C VAL A 246 -17.11 1.41 3.41
N VAL A 247 -16.16 0.48 3.40
CA VAL A 247 -16.46 -0.96 3.42
C VAL A 247 -17.10 -1.35 4.75
N ARG A 248 -16.55 -0.90 5.89
CA ARG A 248 -17.09 -1.17 7.22
C ARG A 248 -18.54 -0.75 7.36
N ALA A 249 -18.89 0.44 6.85
CA ALA A 249 -20.26 0.96 6.87
C ALA A 249 -21.27 0.11 6.09
N ARG A 250 -20.81 -0.82 5.24
CA ARG A 250 -21.66 -1.74 4.47
C ARG A 250 -21.77 -3.14 5.07
N LEU A 251 -20.92 -3.49 6.01
CA LEU A 251 -20.95 -4.80 6.66
C LEU A 251 -22.19 -4.94 7.52
N VAL A 252 -22.70 -6.16 7.64
CA VAL A 252 -23.77 -6.54 8.56
C VAL A 252 -23.23 -7.43 9.68
N ASN A 253 -22.19 -8.22 9.42
CA ASN A 253 -21.61 -9.12 10.41
C ASN A 253 -20.82 -8.33 11.46
N GLU A 254 -21.19 -8.51 12.73
CA GLU A 254 -20.61 -7.76 13.85
C GLU A 254 -19.12 -8.06 14.07
N LYS A 255 -18.72 -9.34 13.93
CA LYS A 255 -17.30 -9.72 14.00
C LYS A 255 -16.50 -9.04 12.89
N ALA A 256 -17.01 -9.01 11.66
CA ALA A 256 -16.36 -8.33 10.55
C ALA A 256 -16.22 -6.82 10.80
N ARG A 257 -17.28 -6.16 11.30
CA ARG A 257 -17.27 -4.74 11.67
C ARG A 257 -16.20 -4.44 12.73
N LYS A 258 -16.08 -5.27 13.77
CA LYS A 258 -15.05 -5.12 14.82
C LYS A 258 -13.64 -5.31 14.27
N LEU A 259 -13.40 -6.32 13.42
CA LEU A 259 -12.09 -6.53 12.81
C LEU A 259 -11.68 -5.31 11.94
N LEU A 260 -12.59 -4.77 11.14
CA LEU A 260 -12.30 -3.55 10.36
C LEU A 260 -12.10 -2.32 11.27
N ALA A 261 -12.84 -2.21 12.38
CA ALA A 261 -12.65 -1.15 13.37
C ALA A 261 -11.25 -1.22 14.01
N ILE A 262 -10.77 -2.42 14.36
CA ILE A 262 -9.41 -2.62 14.90
C ILE A 262 -8.37 -2.16 13.86
N GLU A 263 -8.55 -2.57 12.61
CA GLU A 263 -7.66 -2.16 11.52
C GLU A 263 -7.65 -0.64 11.31
N ILE A 264 -8.81 0.01 11.42
CA ILE A 264 -8.97 1.47 11.33
C ILE A 264 -8.25 2.16 12.48
N VAL A 265 -8.55 1.79 13.74
CA VAL A 265 -7.94 2.40 14.93
C VAL A 265 -6.43 2.25 14.90
N ALA A 266 -5.91 1.03 14.66
CA ALA A 266 -4.47 0.79 14.60
C ALA A 266 -3.77 1.57 13.47
N ARG A 267 -4.46 1.86 12.36
CA ARG A 267 -3.91 2.69 11.29
C ARG A 267 -3.97 4.17 11.61
N SER A 268 -5.04 4.65 12.24
CA SER A 268 -5.22 6.04 12.66
C SER A 268 -4.19 6.43 13.71
N THR A 269 -4.04 5.60 14.76
CA THR A 269 -3.05 5.84 15.81
C THR A 269 -1.63 5.81 15.27
N LYS A 270 -1.34 4.98 14.25
CA LYS A 270 -0.05 5.04 13.54
C LYS A 270 0.19 6.41 12.89
N VAL A 271 -0.84 7.05 12.32
CA VAL A 271 -0.70 8.39 11.75
C VAL A 271 -0.30 9.37 12.85
N MET A 272 -1.00 9.33 13.98
CA MET A 272 -0.75 10.19 15.14
C MET A 272 0.66 9.97 15.70
N LEU A 273 1.08 8.72 15.90
CA LEU A 273 2.43 8.40 16.38
C LEU A 273 3.49 8.95 15.42
N ARG A 274 3.34 8.73 14.11
CA ARG A 274 4.31 9.22 13.13
C ARG A 274 4.39 10.75 13.13
N GLN A 275 3.26 11.44 13.28
CA GLN A 275 3.25 12.90 13.43
C GLN A 275 3.94 13.35 14.72
N ALA A 276 3.68 12.66 15.85
CA ALA A 276 4.31 12.96 17.13
C ALA A 276 5.84 12.78 17.09
N ILE A 277 6.33 11.68 16.53
CA ILE A 277 7.78 11.44 16.37
C ILE A 277 8.41 12.52 15.48
N ARG A 278 7.77 12.89 14.36
CA ARG A 278 8.29 13.96 13.48
C ARG A 278 8.36 15.31 14.17
N ARG A 279 7.33 15.69 14.95
CA ARG A 279 7.35 16.92 15.76
C ARG A 279 8.51 16.89 16.74
N ARG A 280 8.66 15.79 17.48
CA ARG A 280 9.75 15.60 18.43
C ARG A 280 11.13 15.68 17.77
N MET A 281 11.27 15.13 16.56
CA MET A 281 12.52 15.17 15.81
C MET A 281 12.84 16.59 15.31
N SER A 282 11.82 17.36 14.92
CA SER A 282 11.99 18.76 14.53
C SER A 282 12.46 19.64 15.69
N GLU A 283 11.96 19.37 16.90
CA GLU A 283 12.37 20.05 18.14
C GLU A 283 13.80 19.69 18.55
N LEU A 284 14.11 18.39 18.65
CA LEU A 284 15.38 17.92 19.22
C LEU A 284 16.54 17.92 18.22
N LYS A 285 16.25 17.73 16.92
CA LYS A 285 17.24 17.55 15.84
C LYS A 285 18.33 16.51 16.16
N SER A 286 17.97 15.51 16.97
CA SER A 286 18.88 14.47 17.43
C SER A 286 18.49 13.10 16.87
N PRO A 287 19.46 12.29 16.39
CA PRO A 287 19.19 10.92 15.95
C PRO A 287 19.08 9.93 17.12
N ALA A 288 19.32 10.34 18.37
CA ALA A 288 19.28 9.45 19.53
C ALA A 288 17.88 8.86 19.75
N GLU A 289 17.77 7.55 19.97
CA GLU A 289 16.47 6.86 20.01
C GLU A 289 15.65 7.16 21.28
N ALA A 290 16.31 7.36 22.42
CA ALA A 290 15.66 7.43 23.74
C ALA A 290 14.49 8.43 23.82
N PRO A 291 14.59 9.70 23.34
CA PRO A 291 13.48 10.65 23.41
C PRO A 291 12.23 10.24 22.61
N TYR A 292 12.39 9.33 21.65
CA TYR A 292 11.30 8.85 20.81
C TYR A 292 10.67 7.57 21.38
N ARG A 293 11.38 6.83 22.25
CA ARG A 293 10.81 5.73 23.04
C ARG A 293 9.73 6.28 23.97
N ALA A 294 10.02 7.37 24.67
CA ALA A 294 9.04 8.10 25.48
C ALA A 294 7.76 8.45 24.70
N VAL A 295 7.89 8.95 23.47
CA VAL A 295 6.75 9.28 22.59
C VAL A 295 5.92 8.04 22.26
N VAL A 296 6.58 6.91 21.97
CA VAL A 296 5.91 5.66 21.66
C VAL A 296 5.17 5.12 22.87
N VAL A 297 5.80 5.11 24.05
CA VAL A 297 5.20 4.65 25.31
C VAL A 297 4.02 5.53 25.70
N ASP A 298 4.13 6.85 25.61
CA ASP A 298 3.00 7.78 25.84
C ASP A 298 1.82 7.48 24.91
N GLN A 299 2.07 7.24 23.61
CA GLN A 299 0.99 6.90 22.68
C GLN A 299 0.36 5.53 22.97
N LEU A 300 1.16 4.54 23.37
CA LEU A 300 0.62 3.24 23.78
C LEU A 300 -0.21 3.37 25.06
N ASN A 301 0.24 4.11 26.06
CA ASN A 301 -0.49 4.34 27.30
C ASN A 301 -1.79 5.14 27.09
N ARG A 302 -1.82 6.10 26.15
CA ARG A 302 -3.07 6.78 25.74
C ARG A 302 -4.05 5.85 25.03
N LEU A 303 -3.55 4.88 24.28
CA LEU A 303 -4.39 3.95 23.52
C LEU A 303 -4.92 2.82 24.40
N PHE A 304 -4.10 2.29 25.31
CA PHE A 304 -4.37 1.05 26.04
C PHE A 304 -4.60 1.24 27.54
N GLY A 305 -4.16 2.35 28.15
CA GLY A 305 -4.26 2.56 29.59
C GLY A 305 -5.65 2.97 30.08
N MET A 306 -5.92 2.76 31.36
CA MET A 306 -7.21 3.06 32.02
C MET A 306 -7.16 4.37 32.82
N SER A 307 -6.61 5.44 32.21
CA SER A 307 -6.56 6.78 32.81
C SER A 307 -7.55 7.73 32.14
N ASP A 308 -7.93 8.81 32.83
CA ASP A 308 -8.77 9.88 32.26
C ASP A 308 -8.17 10.45 30.97
N LEU A 309 -6.84 10.51 30.89
CA LEU A 309 -6.13 10.95 29.69
C LEU A 309 -6.33 10.01 28.50
N ALA A 310 -6.36 8.70 28.75
CA ALA A 310 -6.65 7.71 27.72
C ALA A 310 -8.11 7.81 27.26
N SER A 311 -9.06 7.91 28.17
CA SER A 311 -10.48 8.11 27.84
C SER A 311 -10.70 9.41 27.04
N ALA A 312 -10.10 10.52 27.48
CA ALA A 312 -10.13 11.78 26.73
C ALA A 312 -9.53 11.64 25.32
N HIS A 313 -8.45 10.87 25.17
CA HIS A 313 -7.84 10.59 23.87
C HIS A 313 -8.78 9.81 22.93
N TRP A 314 -9.46 8.77 23.43
CA TRP A 314 -10.44 8.00 22.67
C TRP A 314 -11.63 8.86 22.23
N ASN A 315 -12.19 9.66 23.14
CA ASN A 315 -13.39 10.47 22.91
C ASN A 315 -13.17 11.70 22.01
N SER A 316 -11.93 12.18 21.92
CA SER A 316 -11.57 13.36 21.12
C SER A 316 -10.65 13.01 19.95
N SER A 317 -9.34 12.96 20.21
CA SER A 317 -8.28 12.99 19.22
C SER A 317 -8.28 11.74 18.33
N LEU A 318 -8.44 10.55 18.91
CA LEU A 318 -8.49 9.30 18.15
C LEU A 318 -9.75 9.20 17.30
N ARG A 319 -10.92 9.55 17.85
CA ARG A 319 -12.18 9.60 17.12
C ARG A 319 -12.10 10.51 15.90
N ALA A 320 -11.58 11.73 16.08
CA ALA A 320 -11.36 12.68 14.99
C ALA A 320 -10.39 12.12 13.94
N GLN A 321 -9.26 11.53 14.36
CA GLN A 321 -8.28 10.95 13.44
C GLN A 321 -8.86 9.77 12.63
N CYS A 322 -9.70 8.94 13.22
CA CYS A 322 -10.38 7.84 12.53
C CYS A 322 -11.28 8.36 11.40
N LEU A 323 -12.06 9.40 11.66
CA LEU A 323 -12.95 10.01 10.67
C LEU A 323 -12.17 10.73 9.55
N GLU A 324 -11.09 11.42 9.90
CA GLU A 324 -10.21 12.08 8.93
C GLU A 324 -9.50 11.06 8.02
N SER A 325 -8.94 10.00 8.62
CA SER A 325 -8.16 8.99 7.88
C SER A 325 -9.06 8.08 7.04
N PHE A 326 -10.25 7.78 7.55
CA PHE A 326 -11.19 6.83 6.98
C PHE A 326 -12.63 7.38 7.09
N PRO A 327 -13.11 8.11 6.07
CA PRO A 327 -14.49 8.61 6.08
C PRO A 327 -15.51 7.48 6.27
N ARG A 328 -16.60 7.77 7.00
CA ARG A 328 -17.65 6.80 7.36
C ARG A 328 -17.16 5.61 8.19
N SER A 329 -16.04 5.74 8.89
CA SER A 329 -15.47 4.67 9.69
C SER A 329 -16.22 4.36 10.97
N LEU A 330 -16.94 5.32 11.55
CA LEU A 330 -17.63 5.18 12.85
C LEU A 330 -19.14 5.26 12.67
N PHE A 331 -19.87 4.40 13.38
CA PHE A 331 -21.34 4.47 13.46
C PHE A 331 -21.78 5.54 14.46
N PRO A 332 -23.03 6.05 14.40
CA PRO A 332 -23.51 7.09 15.29
C PRO A 332 -23.33 6.80 16.78
N HIS A 333 -23.56 5.55 17.20
CA HIS A 333 -23.39 5.12 18.60
C HIS A 333 -21.93 5.00 19.03
N GLU A 334 -20.97 4.98 18.11
CA GLU A 334 -19.53 4.97 18.40
C GLU A 334 -18.94 6.38 18.33
N ASN A 335 -19.58 7.28 17.58
CA ASN A 335 -19.13 8.64 17.33
C ASN A 335 -19.69 9.63 18.35
N VAL A 336 -19.57 9.28 19.64
CA VAL A 336 -20.01 10.12 20.75
C VAL A 336 -18.80 10.81 21.37
N ALA A 337 -19.00 12.03 21.88
CA ALA A 337 -17.92 12.84 22.47
C ALA A 337 -17.59 12.46 23.92
N ASP A 338 -18.36 11.56 24.52
CA ASP A 338 -18.26 11.16 25.92
C ASP A 338 -18.61 9.67 26.08
N GLY A 339 -18.16 9.06 27.18
CA GLY A 339 -18.51 7.70 27.58
C GLY A 339 -17.68 6.58 26.94
N ASP A 340 -16.54 6.87 26.32
CA ASP A 340 -15.62 5.87 25.75
C ASP A 340 -16.28 4.92 24.72
N ALA A 341 -17.35 5.38 24.04
CA ALA A 341 -18.23 4.53 23.24
C ALA A 341 -17.50 3.68 22.19
N LEU A 342 -16.55 4.27 21.45
CA LEU A 342 -15.73 3.54 20.47
C LEU A 342 -14.83 2.49 21.14
N ARG A 343 -14.23 2.83 22.28
CA ARG A 343 -13.37 1.92 23.05
C ARG A 343 -14.19 0.75 23.56
N VAL A 344 -15.31 1.02 24.24
CA VAL A 344 -16.24 0.01 24.77
C VAL A 344 -16.76 -0.90 23.65
N TYR A 345 -17.17 -0.35 22.51
CA TYR A 345 -17.59 -1.15 21.36
C TYR A 345 -16.49 -2.11 20.86
N LEU A 346 -15.27 -1.56 20.72
CA LEU A 346 -14.17 -2.25 20.05
C LEU A 346 -13.57 -3.35 20.92
N VAL A 347 -13.24 -3.00 22.16
CA VAL A 347 -12.44 -3.82 23.06
C VAL A 347 -13.21 -4.27 24.30
N GLY A 348 -14.47 -3.85 24.46
CA GLY A 348 -15.31 -4.26 25.58
C GLY A 348 -14.74 -3.82 26.93
N GLU A 349 -15.04 -4.59 27.96
CA GLU A 349 -14.40 -4.43 29.26
C GLU A 349 -12.90 -4.79 29.18
N PRO A 350 -12.06 -4.17 30.03
CA PRO A 350 -10.68 -4.60 30.22
C PRO A 350 -10.62 -6.12 30.45
N GLY A 351 -9.74 -6.84 29.75
CA GLY A 351 -9.69 -8.30 29.80
C GLY A 351 -10.21 -9.03 28.54
N SER A 352 -10.87 -8.33 27.61
CA SER A 352 -11.32 -8.94 26.36
C SER A 352 -10.17 -9.32 25.43
N SER A 353 -10.31 -10.42 24.68
CA SER A 353 -9.34 -10.85 23.65
C SER A 353 -9.15 -9.83 22.52
N TYR A 354 -10.09 -8.89 22.34
CA TYR A 354 -9.96 -7.79 21.38
C TYR A 354 -8.85 -6.79 21.74
N TRP A 355 -8.51 -6.65 23.03
CA TRP A 355 -7.37 -5.83 23.47
C TRP A 355 -6.05 -6.38 22.91
N SER A 356 -5.79 -7.66 23.13
CA SER A 356 -4.60 -8.34 22.60
C SER A 356 -4.57 -8.34 21.08
N LEU A 357 -5.74 -8.42 20.42
CA LEU A 357 -5.84 -8.35 18.96
C LEU A 357 -5.50 -6.95 18.42
N LEU A 358 -5.99 -5.88 19.06
CA LEU A 358 -5.61 -4.50 18.73
C LEU A 358 -4.12 -4.28 18.98
N PHE A 359 -3.59 -4.75 20.10
CA PHE A 359 -2.18 -4.66 20.46
C PHE A 359 -1.27 -5.35 19.44
N ASP A 360 -1.56 -6.61 19.07
CA ASP A 360 -0.80 -7.31 18.03
C ASP A 360 -0.82 -6.51 16.73
N ARG A 361 -1.99 -5.96 16.38
CA ARG A 361 -2.11 -5.20 15.15
C ARG A 361 -1.33 -3.90 15.16
N VAL A 362 -1.33 -3.18 16.28
CA VAL A 362 -0.51 -1.97 16.49
C VAL A 362 0.97 -2.31 16.34
N CYS A 363 1.45 -3.35 17.02
CA CYS A 363 2.84 -3.80 16.93
C CYS A 363 3.26 -4.05 15.47
N VAL A 364 2.45 -4.79 14.71
CA VAL A 364 2.72 -5.11 13.29
C VAL A 364 2.70 -3.86 12.40
N LEU A 365 1.77 -2.93 12.64
CA LEU A 365 1.64 -1.74 11.80
C LEU A 365 2.72 -0.70 12.07
N TYR A 366 3.15 -0.61 13.32
CA TYR A 366 4.15 0.35 13.81
C TYR A 366 5.56 -0.16 13.53
N GLY A 367 5.78 -1.47 13.62
CA GLY A 367 7.12 -2.08 13.55
C GLY A 367 7.82 -2.12 14.92
N LEU A 368 7.06 -2.11 16.03
CA LEU A 368 7.61 -2.08 17.37
C LEU A 368 8.43 -3.34 17.67
N GLN A 369 9.64 -3.17 18.19
CA GLN A 369 10.46 -4.27 18.70
C GLN A 369 10.33 -4.30 20.22
N LEU A 370 9.48 -5.18 20.74
CA LEU A 370 9.28 -5.39 22.17
C LEU A 370 10.17 -6.54 22.67
N HIS A 371 10.49 -6.55 23.97
CA HIS A 371 11.03 -7.74 24.62
C HIS A 371 10.06 -8.91 24.49
N SER A 372 10.60 -10.12 24.32
CA SER A 372 9.78 -11.33 24.11
C SER A 372 8.90 -11.68 25.32
N ALA A 373 9.34 -11.32 26.53
CA ALA A 373 8.54 -11.43 27.74
C ALA A 373 7.34 -10.46 27.72
N ALA A 374 7.60 -9.16 27.52
CA ALA A 374 6.56 -8.13 27.42
C ALA A 374 5.54 -8.44 26.32
N ARG A 375 6.00 -8.76 25.10
CA ARG A 375 5.09 -9.13 24.00
C ARG A 375 4.22 -10.33 24.32
N ARG A 376 4.76 -11.36 24.99
CA ARG A 376 3.98 -12.54 25.38
C ARG A 376 2.94 -12.20 26.45
N ALA A 377 3.27 -11.34 27.42
CA ALA A 377 2.33 -10.91 28.45
C ALA A 377 1.10 -10.25 27.83
N PHE A 378 1.26 -9.16 27.07
CA PHE A 378 0.13 -8.44 26.45
C PHE A 378 -0.69 -9.25 25.43
N LEU A 379 -0.09 -10.26 24.80
CA LEU A 379 -0.80 -11.12 23.85
C LEU A 379 -1.58 -12.26 24.49
N ARG A 380 -1.17 -12.72 25.68
CA ARG A 380 -1.77 -13.87 26.36
C ARG A 380 -2.63 -13.50 27.53
N ASP A 381 -2.33 -12.37 28.15
CA ASP A 381 -3.01 -11.87 29.33
C ASP A 381 -3.60 -10.47 29.06
N PRO A 382 -4.87 -10.40 28.64
CA PRO A 382 -5.58 -9.14 28.47
C PRO A 382 -5.71 -8.31 29.77
N GLU A 383 -5.47 -8.89 30.95
CA GLU A 383 -5.55 -8.17 32.22
C GLU A 383 -4.42 -7.15 32.36
N CYS A 384 -3.31 -7.33 31.65
CA CYS A 384 -2.21 -6.36 31.60
C CYS A 384 -2.66 -4.95 31.17
N PHE A 385 -3.80 -4.82 30.48
CA PHE A 385 -4.34 -3.52 30.04
C PHE A 385 -5.17 -2.80 31.11
N ARG A 386 -5.42 -3.39 32.28
CA ARG A 386 -6.22 -2.76 33.35
C ARG A 386 -5.53 -1.58 34.04
N HIS A 387 -4.22 -1.44 33.86
CA HIS A 387 -3.45 -0.38 34.51
C HIS A 387 -3.67 0.98 33.84
N PRO A 388 -3.56 2.10 34.59
CA PRO A 388 -3.60 3.44 34.01
C PRO A 388 -2.50 3.68 32.96
N GLN A 389 -1.33 3.06 33.14
CA GLN A 389 -0.18 3.11 32.24
C GLN A 389 0.43 1.71 32.13
N PRO A 390 -0.07 0.87 31.21
CA PRO A 390 0.36 -0.52 31.10
C PRO A 390 1.76 -0.70 30.47
N PHE A 391 2.30 0.32 29.79
CA PHE A 391 3.59 0.25 29.08
C PHE A 391 4.67 1.12 29.72
N ASP A 392 5.91 0.62 29.67
CA ASP A 392 7.12 1.31 30.09
C ASP A 392 8.19 1.31 28.97
N GLU A 393 9.18 2.20 29.04
CA GLU A 393 10.28 2.24 28.06
C GLU A 393 11.11 0.95 28.04
N THR A 394 11.19 0.24 29.18
CA THR A 394 11.88 -1.04 29.32
C THR A 394 11.19 -2.19 28.58
N ASP A 395 9.93 -2.02 28.14
CA ASP A 395 9.26 -3.01 27.30
C ASP A 395 9.84 -3.05 25.87
N LEU A 396 10.47 -1.95 25.42
CA LEU A 396 10.97 -1.77 24.06
C LEU A 396 12.45 -2.18 23.93
N ASN A 397 12.72 -3.16 23.07
CA ASN A 397 14.06 -3.43 22.55
C ASN A 397 14.54 -2.30 21.63
N GLY A 398 13.62 -1.77 20.81
CA GLY A 398 13.91 -0.73 19.83
C GLY A 398 12.67 -0.23 19.11
N LEU A 399 12.77 0.91 18.46
CA LEU A 399 11.67 1.47 17.66
C LEU A 399 11.49 0.77 16.31
N GLY A 400 12.53 0.08 15.85
CA GLY A 400 12.55 -0.69 14.61
C GLY A 400 12.44 0.18 13.35
N ASP A 401 12.89 -0.40 12.25
CA ASP A 401 12.62 0.09 10.91
C ASP A 401 11.67 -0.87 10.18
N ARG A 402 11.03 -0.37 9.12
CA ARG A 402 10.22 -1.21 8.25
C ARG A 402 10.60 -1.04 6.80
N ILE A 403 11.17 -2.10 6.26
CA ILE A 403 11.55 -2.20 4.86
C ILE A 403 10.41 -2.83 4.06
N LYS A 404 10.10 -2.25 2.91
CA LYS A 404 9.25 -2.85 1.87
C LYS A 404 10.05 -2.89 0.59
N HIS A 405 10.16 -4.06 -0.03
CA HIS A 405 10.94 -4.23 -1.24
C HIS A 405 10.07 -4.79 -2.37
N MET A 406 10.67 -4.87 -3.56
CA MET A 406 10.12 -5.61 -4.70
C MET A 406 9.86 -7.07 -4.33
N ASN A 407 8.98 -7.74 -5.06
CA ASN A 407 8.62 -9.15 -4.85
C ASN A 407 9.57 -10.12 -5.57
N ILE A 408 10.83 -9.74 -5.83
CA ILE A 408 11.81 -10.55 -6.56
C ILE A 408 11.97 -11.94 -5.93
N VAL A 409 12.21 -11.99 -4.60
CA VAL A 409 12.38 -13.26 -3.89
C VAL A 409 11.14 -14.14 -3.98
N ALA A 410 9.96 -13.55 -3.80
CA ALA A 410 8.69 -14.28 -3.88
C ALA A 410 8.41 -14.81 -5.30
N GLN A 411 8.73 -14.02 -6.34
CA GLN A 411 8.64 -14.47 -7.72
C GLN A 411 9.62 -15.61 -8.00
N ALA A 412 10.89 -15.46 -7.62
CA ALA A 412 11.91 -16.49 -7.80
C ALA A 412 11.52 -17.81 -7.12
N GLN A 413 10.98 -17.74 -5.89
CA GLN A 413 10.41 -18.89 -5.20
C GLN A 413 9.24 -19.51 -5.98
N GLY A 414 8.33 -18.69 -6.52
CA GLY A 414 7.23 -19.13 -7.37
C GLY A 414 7.70 -19.87 -8.63
N HIS A 415 8.72 -19.34 -9.32
CA HIS A 415 9.34 -20.00 -10.48
C HIS A 415 10.00 -21.32 -10.09
N ALA A 416 10.73 -21.36 -8.99
CA ALA A 416 11.36 -22.59 -8.49
C ALA A 416 10.33 -23.66 -8.14
N LEU A 417 9.22 -23.28 -7.49
CA LEU A 417 8.11 -24.19 -7.19
C LEU A 417 7.44 -24.70 -8.47
N ARG A 418 7.18 -23.84 -9.45
CA ARG A 418 6.63 -24.24 -10.76
C ARG A 418 7.54 -25.23 -11.47
N ALA A 419 8.85 -24.98 -11.51
CA ALA A 419 9.82 -25.87 -12.13
C ALA A 419 9.84 -27.24 -11.43
N LYS A 420 9.83 -27.28 -10.09
CA LYS A 420 9.71 -28.53 -9.32
C LYS A 420 8.42 -29.29 -9.65
N THR A 421 7.28 -28.60 -9.73
CA THR A 421 6.01 -29.23 -10.11
C THR A 421 6.06 -29.80 -11.52
N THR A 422 6.61 -29.08 -12.50
CA THR A 422 6.77 -29.58 -13.87
C THR A 422 7.62 -30.85 -13.91
N VAL A 423 8.73 -30.89 -13.18
CA VAL A 423 9.58 -32.09 -13.09
C VAL A 423 8.83 -33.26 -12.46
N LEU A 424 8.05 -33.03 -11.40
CA LEU A 424 7.27 -34.06 -10.73
C LEU A 424 6.16 -34.63 -11.63
N VAL A 425 5.47 -33.78 -12.39
CA VAL A 425 4.43 -34.22 -13.35
C VAL A 425 5.06 -35.08 -14.45
N VAL A 426 6.17 -34.65 -15.05
CA VAL A 426 6.88 -35.44 -16.08
C VAL A 426 7.37 -36.79 -15.52
N GLN A 427 7.82 -36.82 -14.26
CA GLN A 427 8.22 -38.07 -13.60
C GLN A 427 7.03 -39.00 -13.30
N GLN A 428 5.86 -38.45 -12.97
CA GLN A 428 4.63 -39.24 -12.80
C GLN A 428 4.12 -39.78 -14.13
N ASP A 429 4.05 -38.96 -15.17
CA ASP A 429 3.61 -39.37 -16.51
C ASP A 429 4.57 -40.41 -17.11
N GLY A 430 5.88 -40.24 -16.91
CA GLY A 430 6.89 -41.22 -17.31
C GLY A 430 6.83 -42.55 -16.55
N ARG A 431 6.37 -42.55 -15.29
CA ARG A 431 6.10 -43.79 -14.52
C ARG A 431 4.83 -44.48 -14.99
N VAL A 432 3.77 -43.72 -15.31
CA VAL A 432 2.52 -44.26 -15.86
C VAL A 432 2.78 -44.89 -17.23
N ALA A 433 3.53 -44.22 -18.12
CA ALA A 433 3.89 -44.76 -19.43
C ALA A 433 4.70 -46.06 -19.34
N ARG A 434 5.64 -46.16 -18.38
CA ARG A 434 6.42 -47.39 -18.14
C ARG A 434 5.61 -48.54 -17.55
N SER A 435 4.55 -48.25 -16.79
CA SER A 435 3.62 -49.28 -16.28
C SER A 435 2.69 -49.84 -17.36
N GLN A 436 2.41 -49.08 -18.43
CA GLN A 436 1.56 -49.52 -19.54
C GLN A 436 2.34 -50.22 -20.67
N SER A 437 3.68 -50.17 -20.66
CA SER A 437 4.54 -50.76 -21.69
C SER A 437 5.18 -52.11 -21.31
N GLN A 438 4.70 -52.80 -20.26
CA GLN A 438 5.10 -54.19 -19.99
C GLN A 438 4.25 -55.15 -20.83
N PRO A 439 4.82 -55.92 -21.77
CA PRO A 439 4.06 -56.90 -22.54
C PRO A 439 3.64 -58.07 -21.64
N GLN A 440 2.34 -58.40 -21.64
CA GLN A 440 1.86 -59.70 -21.16
C GLN A 440 2.53 -60.80 -21.99
N GLN A 441 3.49 -61.52 -21.41
CA GLN A 441 3.96 -62.78 -21.97
C GLN A 441 2.80 -63.78 -21.92
N GLN A 442 2.25 -64.09 -23.10
CA GLN A 442 1.35 -65.22 -23.33
C GLN A 442 2.07 -66.52 -22.97
N MET A 443 1.53 -67.28 -22.02
CA MET A 443 1.80 -68.71 -21.90
C MET A 443 0.88 -69.45 -22.86
N SER A 444 1.47 -70.05 -23.90
CA SER A 444 0.84 -71.07 -24.73
C SER A 444 0.95 -72.44 -24.06
N VAL A 445 -0.19 -73.13 -23.92
CA VAL A 445 -0.28 -74.59 -23.85
C VAL A 445 -0.95 -75.06 -25.13
#